data_AF-A0A395XH27-F1
#
_entry.id   AF-A0A395XH27-F1
#
_cell.length_a   1.000
_cell.length_b   1.000
_cell.length_c   1.000
_cell.angle_alpha   90.00
_cell.angle_beta   90.00
_cell.angle_gamma   90.00
#
_symmetry.space_group_name_H-M   'P 1'
#
loop_
_entity.id
_entity.type
_entity.pdbx_description
1 polymer ?
#
loop_
_entity_poly.entity_id
_entity_poly.type
_entity_poly.pdbx_seq_one_letter_code
_entity_poly.pdbx_strand_id
1 'polypeptide(L)'
;MVADPQITVEHTEDGVLLTITDAAKLSLPMPYNMAHTLLEAIDTCMKTGERQTAGQVDVWRARHGAYGLHLVVNGVSWTCPAMESWAIEEIADGLEGALD
;
A
#
# COMPACT_ATOMS: atom_id res chain seq x y z
N MET A 1 24.76 4.12 1.19
CA MET A 1 23.45 4.76 1.43
C MET A 1 22.44 4.01 0.59
N VAL A 2 21.40 3.45 1.21
CA VAL A 2 20.24 2.94 0.48
C VAL A 2 19.38 4.16 0.16
N ALA A 3 18.95 4.32 -1.08
CA ALA A 3 18.03 5.40 -1.43
C ALA A 3 16.64 5.10 -0.84
N ASP A 4 15.95 6.15 -0.39
CA ASP A 4 14.57 6.00 0.06
C ASP A 4 13.68 5.54 -1.12
N PRO A 5 12.73 4.60 -0.89
CA PRO A 5 11.84 4.14 -1.94
C PRO A 5 11.03 5.32 -2.49
N GLN A 6 10.87 5.38 -3.81
CA GLN A 6 9.95 6.31 -4.46
C GLN A 6 8.60 5.62 -4.61
N ILE A 7 7.55 6.26 -4.11
CA ILE A 7 6.18 5.75 -4.14
C ILE A 7 5.38 6.64 -5.09
N THR A 8 4.59 6.02 -5.95
CA THR A 8 3.70 6.74 -6.87
C THR A 8 2.41 5.98 -6.96
N VAL A 9 1.30 6.69 -6.87
CA VAL A 9 -0.04 6.14 -7.03
C VAL A 9 -0.71 6.92 -8.17
N GLU A 10 -1.04 6.22 -9.24
CA GLU A 10 -1.60 6.83 -10.45
C GLU A 10 -2.99 6.28 -10.73
N HIS A 11 -3.92 7.17 -11.05
CA HIS A 11 -5.22 6.78 -11.58
C HIS A 11 -5.05 6.16 -12.98
N THR A 12 -5.79 5.08 -13.26
CA THR A 12 -5.83 4.38 -14.55
C THR A 12 -7.28 4.15 -14.96
N GLU A 13 -7.51 3.79 -16.24
CA GLU A 13 -8.87 3.56 -16.76
C GLU A 13 -9.67 2.50 -15.98
N ASP A 14 -8.99 1.48 -15.46
CA ASP A 14 -9.60 0.33 -14.79
C ASP A 14 -9.37 0.30 -13.26
N GLY A 15 -8.76 1.35 -12.68
CA GLY A 15 -8.39 1.37 -11.27
C GLY A 15 -7.19 2.25 -10.96
N VAL A 16 -6.24 1.73 -10.19
CA VAL A 16 -5.09 2.46 -9.67
C VAL A 16 -3.80 1.67 -9.89
N LEU A 17 -2.72 2.35 -10.29
CA LEU A 17 -1.39 1.78 -10.38
C LEU A 17 -0.53 2.24 -9.20
N LEU A 18 -0.24 1.33 -8.27
CA LEU A 18 0.76 1.57 -7.23
C LEU A 18 2.14 1.18 -7.76
N THR A 19 3.07 2.13 -7.78
CA THR A 19 4.47 1.90 -8.14
C THR A 19 5.37 2.19 -6.94
N ILE A 20 6.24 1.24 -6.61
CA ILE A 20 7.29 1.39 -5.59
C ILE A 20 8.63 1.15 -6.28
N THR A 21 9.54 2.12 -6.20
CA THR A 21 10.87 2.05 -6.81
C THR A 21 11.95 2.18 -5.76
N ASP A 22 12.68 1.10 -5.50
CA ASP A 22 13.85 1.08 -4.62
C ASP A 22 15.12 0.64 -5.38
N ALA A 23 15.70 -0.53 -5.09
CA ALA A 23 16.63 -1.24 -5.94
C ALA A 23 15.96 -1.84 -7.19
N ALA A 24 14.65 -2.09 -7.15
CA ALA A 24 13.85 -2.55 -8.28
C ALA A 24 12.55 -1.73 -8.40
N LYS A 25 11.99 -1.68 -9.60
CA LYS A 25 10.66 -1.12 -9.84
C LYS A 25 9.62 -2.22 -9.73
N LEU A 26 8.68 -2.06 -8.81
CA LEU A 26 7.47 -2.85 -8.71
C LEU A 26 6.26 -1.99 -9.07
N SER A 27 5.40 -2.49 -9.95
CA SER A 27 4.14 -1.84 -10.31
C SER A 27 2.98 -2.81 -10.15
N LEU A 28 1.97 -2.43 -9.37
CA LEU A 28 0.82 -3.25 -8.98
C LEU A 28 -0.47 -2.56 -9.47
N PRO A 29 -1.05 -3.01 -10.60
CA PRO A 29 -2.32 -2.48 -11.10
C PRO A 29 -3.49 -3.09 -10.32
N MET A 30 -4.15 -2.27 -9.50
CA MET A 30 -5.23 -2.68 -8.61
C MET A 30 -6.59 -2.15 -9.10
N PRO A 31 -7.66 -2.95 -9.07
CA PRO A 31 -9.00 -2.45 -9.35
C PRO A 31 -9.48 -1.50 -8.23
N TYR A 32 -10.40 -0.56 -8.53
CA TYR A 32 -10.84 0.46 -7.57
C TYR A 32 -11.34 -0.09 -6.23
N ASN A 33 -12.05 -1.23 -6.25
CA ASN A 33 -12.57 -1.86 -5.03
C ASN A 33 -11.43 -2.33 -4.11
N MET A 34 -10.35 -2.85 -4.68
CA MET A 34 -9.15 -3.22 -3.95
C MET A 34 -8.41 -1.97 -3.44
N ALA A 35 -8.29 -0.93 -4.26
CA ALA A 35 -7.66 0.33 -3.86
C ALA A 35 -8.39 0.98 -2.66
N HIS A 36 -9.73 1.02 -2.68
CA HIS A 36 -10.53 1.47 -1.53
C HIS A 36 -10.29 0.60 -0.29
N THR A 37 -10.30 -0.72 -0.45
CA THR A 37 -10.07 -1.66 0.66
C THR A 37 -8.67 -1.46 1.26
N LEU A 38 -7.67 -1.22 0.42
CA LEU A 38 -6.31 -0.93 0.84
C LEU A 38 -6.24 0.37 1.65
N LEU A 39 -6.83 1.45 1.13
CA LEU A 39 -6.87 2.73 1.82
C LEU A 39 -7.52 2.61 3.20
N GLU A 40 -8.72 2.03 3.28
CA GLU A 40 -9.44 1.83 4.56
C GLU A 40 -8.64 0.98 5.56
N ALA A 41 -7.95 -0.07 5.07
CA ALA A 41 -7.13 -0.95 5.88
C ALA A 41 -5.88 -0.24 6.43
N ILE A 42 -5.21 0.58 5.61
CA ILE A 42 -4.08 1.42 6.05
C ILE A 42 -4.56 2.38 7.14
N ASP A 43 -5.63 3.12 6.85
CA ASP A 43 -6.17 4.13 7.74
C ASP A 43 -6.54 3.57 9.11
N THR A 44 -7.22 2.43 9.11
CA THR A 44 -7.65 1.76 10.34
C THR A 44 -6.45 1.20 11.09
N CYS A 45 -5.50 0.57 10.40
CA CYS A 45 -4.29 0.03 11.01
C CYS A 45 -3.44 1.14 11.65
N MET A 46 -3.32 2.30 11.02
CA MET A 46 -2.56 3.43 11.56
C MET A 46 -3.22 4.05 12.78
N LYS A 47 -4.55 4.20 12.76
CA LYS A 47 -5.33 4.78 13.87
C LYS A 47 -5.38 3.87 15.10
N THR A 48 -5.54 2.56 14.89
CA THR A 48 -5.78 1.59 15.98
C THR A 48 -4.53 0.79 16.37
N GLY A 49 -3.59 0.62 15.45
CA GLY A 49 -2.49 -0.33 15.57
C GLY A 49 -2.88 -1.79 15.35
N GLU A 50 -4.15 -2.09 15.09
CA GLU A 50 -4.65 -3.45 14.86
C GLU A 50 -4.42 -3.89 13.41
N ARG A 51 -4.10 -5.18 13.22
CA ARG A 51 -3.96 -5.78 11.89
C ARG A 51 -5.30 -5.81 11.18
N GLN A 52 -5.32 -5.33 9.94
CA GLN A 52 -6.49 -5.31 9.06
C GLN A 52 -6.28 -6.33 7.94
N THR A 53 -7.17 -7.32 7.85
CA THR A 53 -7.11 -8.34 6.80
C THR A 53 -8.46 -8.38 6.08
N ALA A 54 -8.47 -8.03 4.80
CA ALA A 54 -9.68 -7.96 3.98
C ALA A 54 -9.39 -8.51 2.57
N GLY A 55 -9.81 -9.75 2.32
CA GLY A 55 -9.65 -10.40 1.02
C GLY A 55 -8.19 -10.54 0.60
N GLN A 56 -7.78 -9.74 -0.38
CA GLN A 56 -6.43 -9.72 -0.96
C GLN A 56 -5.52 -8.66 -0.34
N VAL A 57 -6.01 -7.92 0.66
CA VAL A 57 -5.29 -6.88 1.38
C VAL A 57 -5.05 -7.35 2.82
N ASP A 58 -3.83 -7.17 3.30
CA ASP A 58 -3.48 -7.40 4.70
C ASP A 58 -2.43 -6.37 5.15
N VAL A 59 -2.77 -5.59 6.18
CA VAL A 59 -1.97 -4.47 6.70
C VAL A 59 -1.78 -4.67 8.20
N TRP A 60 -0.54 -4.54 8.69
CA TRP A 60 -0.26 -4.71 10.12
C TRP A 60 0.81 -3.76 10.62
N ARG A 61 0.82 -3.53 11.93
CA ARG A 61 1.93 -2.84 12.60
C ARG A 61 3.08 -3.80 12.83
N ALA A 62 4.19 -3.62 12.12
CA ALA A 62 5.38 -4.47 12.27
C ALA A 62 6.18 -4.11 13.54
N ARG A 63 6.31 -2.80 13.81
CA ARG A 63 6.87 -2.23 15.04
C ARG A 63 6.37 -0.80 15.22
N HIS A 64 6.76 -0.14 16.30
CA HIS A 64 6.48 1.30 16.44
C HIS A 64 7.13 2.08 15.29
N GLY A 65 6.33 2.83 14.53
CA GLY A 65 6.80 3.62 13.39
C GLY A 65 6.99 2.85 12.07
N ALA A 66 6.70 1.54 12.03
CA ALA A 66 6.77 0.78 10.78
C ALA A 66 5.63 -0.22 10.63
N TYR A 67 5.14 -0.33 9.41
CA TYR A 67 3.95 -1.11 9.03
C TYR A 67 4.31 -2.12 7.96
N GLY A 68 3.64 -3.26 7.96
CA GLY A 68 3.73 -4.24 6.90
C GLY A 68 2.49 -4.22 6.02
N LEU A 69 2.67 -4.58 4.76
CA LEU A 69 1.64 -4.62 3.74
C LEU A 69 1.82 -5.91 2.91
N HIS A 70 0.73 -6.64 2.73
CA HIS A 70 0.62 -7.75 1.81
C HIS A 70 -0.55 -7.52 0.85
N LEU A 71 -0.27 -7.71 -0.44
CA LEU A 71 -1.22 -7.54 -1.53
C LEU A 71 -1.19 -8.76 -2.43
N VAL A 72 -2.36 -9.21 -2.88
CA VAL A 72 -2.50 -10.24 -3.92
C VAL A 72 -3.25 -9.67 -5.11
N VAL A 73 -2.52 -9.26 -6.14
CA VAL A 73 -3.08 -8.56 -7.30
C VAL A 73 -2.94 -9.45 -8.54
N ASN A 74 -4.04 -9.77 -9.22
CA ASN A 74 -4.04 -10.61 -10.43
C ASN A 74 -3.28 -11.95 -10.27
N GLY A 75 -3.37 -12.57 -9.08
CA GLY A 75 -2.66 -13.82 -8.76
C GLY A 75 -1.18 -13.65 -8.40
N VAL A 76 -0.65 -12.43 -8.39
CA VAL A 76 0.70 -12.09 -7.95
C VAL A 76 0.64 -11.61 -6.51
N SER A 77 1.36 -12.29 -5.61
CA SER A 77 1.49 -11.89 -4.22
C SER A 77 2.75 -11.04 -4.03
N TRP A 78 2.60 -9.91 -3.35
CA TRP A 78 3.71 -9.08 -2.89
C TRP A 78 3.58 -8.82 -1.39
N THR A 79 4.72 -8.83 -0.69
CA THR A 79 4.78 -8.59 0.76
C THR A 79 5.94 -7.65 1.07
N CYS A 80 5.66 -6.57 1.77
CA CYS A 80 6.67 -5.77 2.46
C CYS A 80 6.43 -5.88 3.97
N PRO A 81 7.29 -6.61 4.73
CA PRO A 81 7.02 -6.87 6.13
C PRO A 81 7.30 -5.68 7.05
N ALA A 82 8.03 -4.67 6.58
CA ALA A 82 8.31 -3.44 7.31
C ALA A 82 8.63 -2.29 6.34
N MET A 83 7.77 -1.28 6.36
CA MET A 83 7.87 -0.01 5.68
C MET A 83 7.72 1.08 6.73
N GLU A 84 8.56 2.11 6.67
CA GLU A 84 8.50 3.24 7.61
C GLU A 84 7.18 4.00 7.45
N SER A 85 6.70 4.64 8.53
CA SER A 85 5.36 5.26 8.56
C SER A 85 5.12 6.27 7.45
N TRP A 86 6.13 7.07 7.10
CA TRP A 86 6.02 8.05 6.02
C TRP A 86 5.70 7.41 4.67
N ALA A 87 6.22 6.20 4.42
CA ALA A 87 6.04 5.53 3.15
C ALA A 87 4.66 4.88 3.05
N ILE A 88 4.09 4.39 4.17
CA ILE A 88 2.71 3.92 4.15
C ILE A 88 1.70 5.08 4.09
N GLU A 89 2.03 6.23 4.69
CA GLU A 89 1.28 7.48 4.56
C GLU A 89 1.26 7.95 3.10
N GLU A 90 2.40 7.91 2.40
CA GLU A 90 2.46 8.28 0.98
C GLU A 90 1.63 7.37 0.08
N ILE A 91 1.50 6.08 0.42
CA ILE A 91 0.56 5.18 -0.26
C ILE A 91 -0.88 5.60 0.01
N ALA A 92 -1.24 5.91 1.26
CA ALA A 92 -2.60 6.33 1.62
C ALA A 92 -2.99 7.64 0.92
N ASP A 93 -2.16 8.67 1.01
CA ASP A 93 -2.38 9.97 0.37
C ASP A 93 -2.53 9.82 -1.15
N GLY A 94 -1.67 8.99 -1.76
CA GLY A 94 -1.74 8.70 -3.19
C GLY A 94 -3.01 7.94 -3.59
N LEU A 95 -3.50 7.03 -2.73
CA LEU A 95 -4.76 6.33 -2.95
C LEU A 95 -5.94 7.29 -2.82
N GLU A 96 -5.98 8.14 -1.80
CA GLU A 96 -7.02 9.18 -1.65
C GLU A 96 -7.12 10.04 -2.91
N GLY A 97 -5.99 10.59 -3.37
CA GLY A 97 -5.95 11.42 -4.57
C GLY A 97 -6.31 10.70 -5.87
N ALA A 98 -6.17 9.37 -5.94
CA ALA A 98 -6.54 8.57 -7.12
C ALA A 98 -7.98 8.05 -7.08
N LEU A 99 -8.65 8.11 -5.92
CA LEU A 99 -10.01 7.62 -5.69
C LEU A 99 -11.06 8.75 -5.62
N ASP A 100 -10.64 10.00 -5.43
CA ASP A 100 -11.46 11.22 -5.53
C ASP A 100 -11.95 11.51 -6.96
#